data_AF-A0A935DBH7-F1
#
_entry.id   AF-A0A935DBH7-F1
#
_cell.length_a   1.000
_cell.length_b   1.000
_cell.length_c   1.000
_cell.angle_alpha   90.00
_cell.angle_beta   90.00
_cell.angle_gamma   90.00
#
_symmetry.space_group_name_H-M   'P 1'
#
loop_
_entity.id
_entity.type
_entity.pdbx_description
1 polymer ?
#
loop_
_entity_poly.entity_id
_entity_poly.type
_entity_poly.pdbx_seq_one_letter_code
_entity_poly.pdbx_strand_id
1 'polypeptide(L)'
;MSIATRKIDTDVMHRALANQPLIKAQEVFGEEGVTRLKQLLNFLRIQGQFCRVNRKTQLTVFAPIGIHSELDEKRLVQAERILNGKTINGVLDLAAIEIRPDGTAFLWKGNVNSPLQNQTDAIVYSLVQEVEEFRIGEQCLTVDKFLPGAPSQFLLHHFDDLREALLDYGHSLARHSTCPTLREAWQDPDRRFWFGPGPEHRLRTSLSHYLRCCMRFDDYWVRPEQNIDESHPIDIKLTAQMSTREALIEIKWIGKSRSGDGARFTANYGESRANKGAEQLANYLDNHKRNSPASDTLGYLVVFDCRRHGVKASTKSLTAKQQCHFATREITYNPDYHSTRSDFEKPIRLFLEA
;
A
#
# COMPACT_ATOMS: atom_id res chain seq x y z
N MET A 1 -21.17 -11.81 -14.36
CA MET A 1 -19.89 -12.06 -15.06
C MET A 1 -18.78 -11.80 -14.07
N SER A 2 -18.01 -12.84 -13.70
CA SER A 2 -16.84 -12.72 -12.84
C SER A 2 -15.75 -11.99 -13.62
N ILE A 3 -15.40 -10.77 -13.22
CA ILE A 3 -14.13 -10.18 -13.62
C ILE A 3 -13.11 -10.97 -12.82
N ALA A 4 -12.55 -12.02 -13.43
CA ALA A 4 -11.33 -12.61 -12.93
C ALA A 4 -10.29 -11.49 -12.94
N THR A 5 -10.00 -10.93 -11.76
CA THR A 5 -8.84 -10.08 -11.54
C THR A 5 -7.62 -10.91 -11.90
N ARG A 6 -7.17 -10.80 -13.15
CA ARG A 6 -5.93 -11.42 -13.61
C ARG A 6 -4.81 -10.83 -12.78
N LYS A 7 -4.33 -11.61 -11.81
CA LYS A 7 -3.13 -11.30 -11.04
C LYS A 7 -2.00 -11.06 -12.02
N ILE A 8 -1.51 -9.83 -12.10
CA ILE A 8 -0.35 -9.50 -12.94
C ILE A 8 0.87 -10.08 -12.23
N ASP A 9 1.50 -11.06 -12.85
CA ASP A 9 2.81 -11.55 -12.43
C ASP A 9 3.83 -10.44 -12.71
N THR A 10 4.34 -9.81 -11.65
CA THR A 10 5.28 -8.70 -11.76
C THR A 10 6.61 -9.12 -12.36
N ASP A 11 7.02 -10.38 -12.22
CA ASP A 11 8.24 -10.87 -12.88
C ASP A 11 8.00 -11.00 -14.38
N VAL A 12 6.82 -11.45 -14.80
CA VAL A 12 6.42 -11.44 -16.23
C VAL A 12 6.36 -10.01 -16.75
N MET A 13 5.76 -9.08 -15.99
CA MET A 13 5.66 -7.67 -16.38
C MET A 13 7.05 -7.02 -16.48
N HIS A 14 7.90 -7.18 -15.47
CA HIS A 14 9.27 -6.65 -15.48
C HIS A 14 10.09 -7.24 -16.62
N ARG A 15 9.95 -8.55 -16.91
CA ARG A 15 10.58 -9.16 -18.08
C ARG A 15 10.09 -8.54 -19.38
N ALA A 16 8.79 -8.31 -19.52
CA ALA A 16 8.21 -7.68 -20.71
C ALA A 16 8.71 -6.24 -20.88
N LEU A 17 8.69 -5.44 -19.81
CA LEU A 17 9.14 -4.05 -19.79
C LEU A 17 10.66 -3.91 -20.00
N ALA A 18 11.44 -4.85 -19.49
CA ALA A 18 12.90 -4.86 -19.64
C ALA A 18 13.37 -5.34 -21.01
N ASN A 19 12.50 -5.99 -21.82
CA ASN A 19 12.93 -6.63 -23.06
C ASN A 19 13.52 -5.65 -24.08
N GLN A 20 12.82 -4.54 -24.36
CA GLN A 20 13.32 -3.53 -25.29
C GLN A 20 14.62 -2.85 -24.78
N PRO A 21 14.69 -2.39 -23.51
CA PRO A 21 15.95 -1.92 -22.93
C PRO A 21 17.10 -2.93 -23.01
N LEU A 22 16.85 -4.23 -22.77
CA LEU A 22 17.87 -5.28 -22.84
C LEU A 22 18.42 -5.47 -24.25
N ILE A 23 17.54 -5.53 -25.25
CA ILE A 23 17.94 -5.61 -26.66
C ILE A 23 18.81 -4.39 -27.01
N LYS A 24 18.37 -3.19 -26.61
CA LYS A 24 19.10 -1.96 -26.91
C LYS A 24 20.46 -1.89 -26.21
N ALA A 25 20.54 -2.31 -24.95
CA ALA A 25 21.78 -2.36 -24.20
C ALA A 25 22.81 -3.29 -24.87
N GLN A 26 22.36 -4.43 -25.39
CA GLN A 26 23.19 -5.34 -26.17
C GLN A 26 23.67 -4.70 -27.48
N GLU A 27 22.77 -4.04 -28.21
CA GLU A 27 23.11 -3.41 -29.50
C GLU A 27 24.15 -2.29 -29.35
N VAL A 28 24.04 -1.48 -28.30
CA VAL A 28 24.89 -0.29 -28.10
C VAL A 28 26.19 -0.61 -27.38
N PHE A 29 26.15 -1.45 -26.34
CA PHE A 29 27.28 -1.71 -25.45
C PHE A 29 27.67 -3.20 -25.34
N GLY A 30 27.07 -4.07 -26.14
CA GLY A 30 27.34 -5.52 -26.09
C GLY A 30 26.94 -6.18 -24.77
N GLU A 31 27.64 -7.27 -24.44
CA GLU A 31 27.41 -8.06 -23.22
C GLU A 31 27.59 -7.25 -21.93
N GLU A 32 28.48 -6.25 -21.95
CA GLU A 32 28.65 -5.32 -20.84
C GLU A 32 27.35 -4.56 -20.61
N GLY A 33 26.75 -3.99 -21.66
CA GLY A 33 25.46 -3.31 -21.58
C GLY A 33 24.37 -4.15 -20.92
N VAL A 34 24.22 -5.40 -21.35
CA VAL A 34 23.23 -6.33 -20.76
C VAL A 34 23.52 -6.60 -19.29
N THR A 35 24.78 -6.82 -18.93
CA THR A 35 25.19 -7.05 -17.55
C THR A 35 24.85 -5.86 -16.66
N ARG A 36 25.17 -4.65 -17.13
CA ARG A 36 24.96 -3.40 -16.40
C ARG A 36 23.49 -3.06 -16.24
N LEU A 37 22.68 -3.27 -17.29
CA LEU A 37 21.23 -3.11 -17.19
C LEU A 37 20.60 -4.12 -16.22
N LYS A 38 21.03 -5.38 -16.22
CA LYS A 38 20.54 -6.39 -15.26
C LYS A 38 20.85 -6.00 -13.81
N GLN A 39 22.05 -5.47 -13.55
CA GLN A 39 22.42 -4.94 -12.23
C GLN A 39 21.50 -3.78 -11.82
N LEU A 40 21.21 -2.87 -12.76
CA LEU A 40 20.29 -1.76 -12.53
C LEU A 40 18.87 -2.22 -12.23
N LEU A 41 18.32 -3.11 -13.04
CA LEU A 41 16.98 -3.66 -12.83
C LEU A 41 16.89 -4.41 -11.49
N ASN A 42 17.91 -5.19 -11.14
CA ASN A 42 17.96 -5.87 -9.85
C ASN A 42 18.03 -4.88 -8.69
N PHE A 43 18.79 -3.79 -8.83
CA PHE A 43 18.81 -2.73 -7.84
C PHE A 43 17.43 -2.09 -7.64
N LEU A 44 16.74 -1.69 -8.73
CA LEU A 44 15.39 -1.13 -8.65
C LEU A 44 14.42 -2.09 -7.94
N ARG A 45 14.44 -3.37 -8.33
CA ARG A 45 13.63 -4.42 -7.70
C ARG A 45 13.88 -4.52 -6.19
N ILE A 46 15.15 -4.52 -5.78
CA ILE A 46 15.53 -4.58 -4.37
C ILE A 46 15.09 -3.29 -3.65
N GLN A 47 15.30 -2.11 -4.23
CA GLN A 47 14.91 -0.85 -3.59
C GLN A 47 13.40 -0.73 -3.42
N GLY A 48 12.57 -1.24 -4.34
CA GLY A 48 11.12 -1.25 -4.19
C GLY A 48 10.64 -1.88 -2.86
N GLN A 49 11.45 -2.75 -2.25
CA GLN A 49 11.18 -3.36 -0.95
C GLN A 49 11.44 -2.41 0.23
N PHE A 50 12.36 -1.45 0.08
CA PHE A 50 12.85 -0.59 1.17
C PHE A 50 12.41 0.88 1.04
N CYS A 51 12.08 1.36 -0.16
CA CYS A 51 11.75 2.76 -0.39
C CYS A 51 10.37 2.98 -1.02
N ARG A 52 9.74 4.11 -0.67
CA ARG A 52 8.47 4.58 -1.22
C ARG A 52 8.74 5.70 -2.24
N VAL A 53 8.38 5.50 -3.50
CA VAL A 53 8.18 6.54 -4.51
C VAL A 53 6.76 7.12 -4.47
N ASN A 54 6.59 8.37 -4.84
CA ASN A 54 5.30 9.05 -4.93
C ASN A 54 5.25 9.86 -6.24
N ARG A 55 4.13 10.53 -6.51
CA ARG A 55 3.96 11.29 -7.77
C ARG A 55 4.94 12.45 -7.97
N LYS A 56 5.57 12.89 -6.89
CA LYS A 56 6.57 13.97 -6.88
C LYS A 56 8.00 13.42 -6.92
N THR A 57 8.19 12.11 -6.83
CA THR A 57 9.52 11.50 -6.87
C THR A 57 10.24 11.84 -8.17
N GLN A 58 11.50 12.21 -8.01
CA GLN A 58 12.48 12.40 -9.08
C GLN A 58 13.68 11.51 -8.77
N LEU A 59 13.76 10.39 -9.47
CA LEU A 59 14.83 9.42 -9.28
C LEU A 59 15.60 9.25 -10.58
N THR A 60 16.92 9.30 -10.47
CA THR A 60 17.83 8.89 -11.55
C THR A 60 18.73 7.77 -11.02
N VAL A 61 18.72 6.62 -11.68
CA VAL A 61 19.63 5.51 -11.40
C VAL A 61 20.47 5.27 -12.63
N PHE A 62 21.79 5.25 -12.51
CA PHE A 62 22.68 5.08 -13.66
C PHE A 62 23.78 4.06 -13.40
N ALA A 63 24.13 3.33 -14.45
CA ALA A 63 25.19 2.33 -14.46
C ALA A 63 26.18 2.71 -15.58
N PRO A 64 27.34 3.31 -15.23
CA PRO A 64 28.38 3.64 -16.20
C PRO A 64 28.91 2.39 -16.94
N ILE A 65 29.33 2.59 -18.19
CA ILE A 65 29.98 1.61 -19.08
C ILE A 65 31.48 1.92 -19.16
N GLY A 66 32.35 0.91 -19.10
CA GLY A 66 33.80 1.05 -19.25
C GLY A 66 34.58 1.51 -18.00
N ILE A 67 35.89 1.73 -18.18
CA ILE A 67 36.92 1.93 -17.12
C ILE A 67 36.74 3.25 -16.33
N HIS A 68 35.83 4.13 -16.74
CA HIS A 68 35.42 5.30 -15.94
C HIS A 68 34.73 4.92 -14.60
N SER A 69 34.62 3.62 -14.31
CA SER A 69 34.20 3.05 -13.03
C SER A 69 35.20 3.19 -11.88
N GLU A 70 36.49 3.44 -12.17
CA GLU A 70 37.49 3.70 -11.14
C GLU A 70 37.31 5.12 -10.58
N LEU A 71 37.11 5.20 -9.28
CA LEU A 71 36.78 6.41 -8.56
C LEU A 71 37.90 7.47 -8.69
N ASP A 72 37.57 8.65 -9.23
CA ASP A 72 38.27 9.85 -8.76
C ASP A 72 37.78 10.08 -7.32
N GLU A 73 38.71 10.04 -6.36
CA GLU A 73 38.47 10.22 -4.91
C GLU A 73 37.56 11.43 -4.62
N LYS A 74 37.60 12.45 -5.49
CA LYS A 74 36.74 13.64 -5.42
C LYS A 74 35.24 13.34 -5.55
N ARG A 75 34.84 12.37 -6.38
CA ARG A 75 33.41 11.98 -6.55
C ARG A 75 32.89 11.24 -5.33
N LEU A 76 33.76 10.46 -4.69
CA LEU A 76 33.45 9.62 -3.53
C LEU A 76 33.11 10.45 -2.28
N VAL A 77 33.72 11.64 -2.14
CA VAL A 77 33.40 12.62 -1.08
C VAL A 77 31.94 13.10 -1.17
N GLN A 78 31.34 13.06 -2.36
CA GLN A 78 29.98 13.53 -2.62
C GLN A 78 28.94 12.40 -2.69
N ALA A 79 29.32 11.16 -2.40
CA ALA A 79 28.41 10.03 -2.49
C ALA A 79 28.42 9.17 -1.22
N GLU A 80 27.26 8.66 -0.84
CA GLU A 80 27.10 7.75 0.29
C GLU A 80 26.76 6.34 -0.22
N ARG A 81 27.48 5.34 0.26
CA ARG A 81 27.21 3.95 -0.09
C ARG A 81 25.82 3.55 0.40
N ILE A 82 25.03 2.99 -0.50
CA ILE A 82 23.69 2.47 -0.18
C ILE A 82 23.85 1.09 0.45
N LEU A 83 23.44 1.01 1.71
CA LEU A 83 23.17 -0.23 2.41
C LEU A 83 21.64 -0.39 2.41
N ASN A 84 21.14 -1.38 1.66
CA ASN A 84 19.70 -1.62 1.50
C ASN A 84 18.99 -1.66 2.86
N GLY A 85 17.89 -0.91 2.97
CA GLY A 85 17.12 -0.78 4.22
C GLY A 85 17.74 0.08 5.32
N LYS A 86 18.99 0.57 5.15
CA LYS A 86 19.66 1.47 6.10
C LYS A 86 19.88 2.88 5.53
N THR A 87 20.41 2.99 4.31
CA THR A 87 20.78 4.28 3.71
C THR A 87 19.59 4.94 3.01
N ILE A 88 18.73 4.14 2.38
CA ILE A 88 17.49 4.61 1.75
C ILE A 88 16.35 3.84 2.41
N ASN A 89 15.65 4.51 3.31
CA ASN A 89 14.46 3.99 3.99
C ASN A 89 13.41 5.10 4.04
N GLY A 90 12.14 4.76 3.82
CA GLY A 90 11.05 5.74 3.73
C GLY A 90 10.86 6.30 2.31
N VAL A 91 10.46 7.58 2.21
CA VAL A 91 10.06 8.20 0.94
C VAL A 91 11.25 8.76 0.17
N LEU A 92 11.41 8.36 -1.09
CA LEU A 92 12.39 8.92 -2.04
C LEU A 92 11.75 10.10 -2.78
N ASP A 93 12.14 11.33 -2.43
CA ASP A 93 11.65 12.53 -3.14
C ASP A 93 12.57 12.94 -4.30
N LEU A 94 13.88 13.09 -4.06
CA LEU A 94 14.87 13.43 -5.09
C LEU A 94 16.17 12.63 -4.85
N ALA A 95 16.63 11.86 -5.83
CA ALA A 95 17.88 11.09 -5.71
C ALA A 95 18.57 10.82 -7.05
N ALA A 96 19.92 10.87 -7.04
CA ALA A 96 20.76 10.19 -8.03
C ALA A 96 21.45 9.01 -7.39
N ILE A 97 21.41 7.88 -8.07
CA ILE A 97 22.04 6.65 -7.62
C ILE A 97 22.92 6.11 -8.73
N GLU A 98 24.18 5.88 -8.40
CA GLU A 98 25.12 5.21 -9.28
C GLU A 98 25.25 3.75 -8.87
N ILE A 99 25.22 2.85 -9.85
CA ILE A 99 25.49 1.43 -9.67
C ILE A 99 26.84 1.13 -10.29
N ARG A 100 27.78 0.62 -9.51
CA ARG A 100 29.16 0.30 -9.91
C ARG A 100 29.25 -1.09 -10.56
N PRO A 101 30.33 -1.41 -11.30
CA PRO A 101 30.50 -2.72 -11.94
C PRO A 101 30.44 -3.90 -10.97
N ASP A 102 30.88 -3.69 -9.73
CA ASP A 102 30.79 -4.68 -8.63
C ASP A 102 29.37 -4.83 -8.05
N GLY A 103 28.39 -4.09 -8.59
CA GLY A 103 27.01 -4.07 -8.14
C GLY A 103 26.74 -3.21 -6.90
N THR A 104 27.75 -2.55 -6.33
CA THR A 104 27.54 -1.61 -5.23
C THR A 104 26.85 -0.34 -5.72
N ALA A 105 25.98 0.21 -4.88
CA ALA A 105 25.21 1.40 -5.21
C ALA A 105 25.58 2.58 -4.31
N PHE A 106 25.59 3.79 -4.86
CA PHE A 106 25.97 5.02 -4.18
C PHE A 106 24.95 6.12 -4.44
N LEU A 107 24.43 6.72 -3.36
CA LEU A 107 23.55 7.88 -3.40
C LEU A 107 24.38 9.15 -3.49
N TRP A 108 24.16 9.96 -4.52
CA TRP A 108 24.84 11.24 -4.72
C TRP A 108 24.21 12.34 -3.86
N LYS A 109 25.04 13.09 -3.14
CA LYS A 109 24.65 14.25 -2.33
C LYS A 109 24.85 15.53 -3.15
N GLY A 110 23.78 16.29 -3.40
CA GLY A 110 23.85 17.58 -4.10
C GLY A 110 22.77 17.78 -5.16
N ASN A 111 22.89 18.84 -5.96
CA ASN A 111 21.91 19.17 -7.01
C ASN A 111 22.13 18.27 -8.24
N VAL A 112 21.36 17.19 -8.30
CA VAL A 112 21.53 16.05 -9.23
C VAL A 112 21.15 16.37 -10.69
N ASN A 113 20.43 17.47 -10.92
CA ASN A 113 19.59 17.63 -12.10
C ASN A 113 20.28 17.88 -13.46
N SER A 114 21.62 17.85 -13.59
CA SER A 114 22.25 18.39 -14.82
C SER A 114 23.34 17.57 -15.54
N PRO A 115 24.25 16.79 -14.90
CA PRO A 115 25.36 16.21 -15.68
C PRO A 115 25.12 14.79 -16.20
N LEU A 116 24.22 14.01 -15.60
CA LEU A 116 24.16 12.55 -15.79
C LEU A 116 23.14 12.11 -16.84
N GLN A 117 22.10 12.90 -17.08
CA GLN A 117 21.10 12.57 -18.10
C GLN A 117 21.72 12.54 -19.50
N ASN A 118 22.76 13.33 -19.77
CA ASN A 118 23.36 13.42 -21.11
C ASN A 118 24.60 12.54 -21.29
N GLN A 119 24.84 11.57 -20.40
CA GLN A 119 25.97 10.64 -20.56
C GLN A 119 25.61 9.54 -21.56
N THR A 120 26.33 9.50 -22.68
CA THR A 120 26.25 8.42 -23.67
C THR A 120 26.96 7.15 -23.22
N ASP A 121 27.83 7.25 -22.21
CA ASP A 121 28.67 6.15 -21.72
C ASP A 121 28.08 5.49 -20.47
N ALA A 122 26.76 5.54 -20.33
CA ALA A 122 26.03 4.95 -19.21
C ALA A 122 24.65 4.46 -19.65
N ILE A 123 24.13 3.50 -18.89
CA ILE A 123 22.71 3.16 -18.91
C ILE A 123 22.03 3.93 -17.79
N VAL A 124 21.05 4.76 -18.13
CA VAL A 124 20.35 5.62 -17.18
C VAL A 124 18.89 5.23 -17.14
N TYR A 125 18.35 5.01 -15.95
CA TYR A 125 16.92 4.94 -15.67
C TYR A 125 16.50 6.24 -14.97
N SER A 126 15.39 6.83 -15.41
CA SER A 126 14.79 7.98 -14.75
C SER A 126 13.32 7.76 -14.46
N LEU A 127 12.88 8.21 -13.28
CA LEU A 127 11.48 8.32 -12.88
C LEU A 127 11.22 9.80 -12.53
N VAL A 128 10.43 10.49 -13.34
CA VAL A 128 10.06 11.89 -13.13
C VAL A 128 8.58 12.06 -13.42
N GLN A 129 7.83 12.60 -12.45
CA GLN A 129 6.37 12.83 -12.61
C GLN A 129 5.62 11.58 -13.09
N GLU A 130 5.94 10.42 -12.51
CA GLU A 130 5.35 9.11 -12.84
C GLU A 130 5.62 8.61 -14.27
N VAL A 131 6.56 9.24 -14.99
CA VAL A 131 7.09 8.79 -16.28
C VAL A 131 8.42 8.10 -16.04
N GLU A 132 8.55 6.88 -16.56
CA GLU A 132 9.77 6.08 -16.47
C GLU A 132 10.42 5.95 -17.84
N GLU A 133 11.73 6.12 -17.88
CA GLU A 133 12.51 6.05 -19.12
C GLU A 133 13.86 5.39 -18.91
N PHE A 134 14.35 4.70 -19.94
CA PHE A 134 15.74 4.24 -20.05
C PHE A 134 16.46 5.02 -21.14
N ARG A 135 17.61 5.61 -20.81
CA ARG A 135 18.56 6.16 -21.77
C ARG A 135 19.73 5.21 -21.95
N ILE A 136 19.97 4.81 -23.19
CA ILE A 136 21.01 3.85 -23.58
C ILE A 136 21.68 4.40 -24.83
N GLY A 137 22.90 4.92 -24.68
CA GLY A 137 23.55 5.72 -25.73
C GLY A 137 22.74 6.98 -26.04
N GLU A 138 22.46 7.23 -27.32
CA GLU A 138 21.66 8.37 -27.77
C GLU A 138 20.14 8.11 -27.71
N GLN A 139 19.72 6.88 -27.40
CA GLN A 139 18.31 6.51 -27.43
C GLN A 139 17.65 6.70 -26.07
N CYS A 140 16.41 7.20 -26.09
CA CYS A 140 15.52 7.24 -24.95
C CYS A 140 14.33 6.30 -25.19
N LEU A 141 14.11 5.36 -24.27
CA LEU A 141 13.06 4.37 -24.31
C LEU A 141 12.09 4.64 -23.15
N THR A 142 10.89 5.13 -23.47
CA THR A 142 9.84 5.29 -22.47
C THR A 142 9.29 3.91 -22.07
N VAL A 143 9.02 3.75 -20.77
CA VAL A 143 8.46 2.53 -20.20
C VAL A 143 6.94 2.62 -20.22
N ASP A 144 6.31 1.62 -20.83
CA ASP A 144 4.85 1.53 -20.88
C ASP A 144 4.25 1.34 -19.49
N LYS A 145 3.10 2.00 -19.25
CA LYS A 145 2.41 1.96 -17.96
C LYS A 145 1.41 0.79 -17.91
N PHE A 146 1.86 -0.37 -17.42
CA PHE A 146 1.04 -1.58 -17.30
C PHE A 146 0.12 -1.56 -16.07
N LEU A 147 0.53 -0.88 -15.00
CA LEU A 147 -0.24 -0.71 -13.77
C LEU A 147 -0.72 0.75 -13.66
N PRO A 148 -1.99 1.04 -14.02
CA PRO A 148 -2.57 2.37 -13.88
C PRO A 148 -2.57 2.81 -12.42
N GLY A 149 -2.18 4.07 -12.15
CA GLY A 149 -2.17 4.63 -10.79
C GLY A 149 -0.88 4.39 -9.99
N ALA A 150 -0.07 3.39 -10.36
CA ALA A 150 1.24 3.16 -9.74
C ALA A 150 2.23 4.29 -10.13
N PRO A 151 2.96 4.90 -9.17
CA PRO A 151 3.96 5.90 -9.49
C PRO A 151 5.14 5.36 -10.32
N SER A 152 5.45 4.06 -10.20
CA SER A 152 6.52 3.37 -10.93
C SER A 152 6.15 1.91 -11.22
N GLN A 153 6.59 1.38 -12.35
CA GLN A 153 6.46 -0.02 -12.76
C GLN A 153 7.60 -0.88 -12.18
N PHE A 154 8.78 -0.32 -11.92
CA PHE A 154 9.94 -1.06 -11.39
C PHE A 154 10.11 -0.93 -9.87
N LEU A 155 9.71 0.20 -9.28
CA LEU A 155 9.71 0.47 -7.83
C LEU A 155 8.31 0.32 -7.27
N LEU A 156 7.68 -0.84 -7.53
CA LEU A 156 6.28 -1.04 -7.18
C LEU A 156 6.03 -0.93 -5.67
N HIS A 157 4.95 -0.24 -5.35
CA HIS A 157 4.48 -0.01 -4.01
C HIS A 157 3.61 -1.13 -3.53
N HIS A 158 4.06 -1.82 -2.49
CA HIS A 158 3.26 -2.85 -1.85
C HIS A 158 2.04 -2.30 -1.06
N PHE A 159 1.93 -0.99 -0.83
CA PHE A 159 0.81 -0.36 -0.09
C PHE A 159 -0.36 0.11 -0.97
N ASP A 160 -0.12 0.43 -2.25
CA ASP A 160 -1.23 0.76 -3.18
C ASP A 160 -2.16 -0.46 -3.30
N ASP A 161 -1.57 -1.67 -3.33
CA ASP A 161 -2.27 -2.96 -3.28
C ASP A 161 -3.21 -3.08 -2.05
N LEU A 162 -2.83 -2.57 -0.87
CA LEU A 162 -3.64 -2.76 0.35
C LEU A 162 -4.86 -1.83 0.38
N ARG A 163 -4.68 -0.54 0.09
CA ARG A 163 -5.82 0.39 0.05
C ARG A 163 -6.83 -0.02 -1.03
N GLU A 164 -6.34 -0.41 -2.20
CA GLU A 164 -7.18 -0.94 -3.28
C GLU A 164 -7.89 -2.23 -2.87
N ALA A 165 -7.19 -3.16 -2.23
CA ALA A 165 -7.80 -4.39 -1.70
C ALA A 165 -8.91 -4.09 -0.67
N LEU A 166 -8.69 -3.13 0.24
CA LEU A 166 -9.71 -2.74 1.22
C LEU A 166 -10.95 -2.12 0.56
N LEU A 167 -10.76 -1.31 -0.47
CA LEU A 167 -11.86 -0.73 -1.25
C LEU A 167 -12.57 -1.80 -2.08
N ASP A 168 -11.83 -2.69 -2.75
CA ASP A 168 -12.41 -3.79 -3.52
C ASP A 168 -13.20 -4.73 -2.62
N TYR A 169 -12.67 -5.12 -1.45
CA TYR A 169 -13.43 -5.84 -0.43
C TYR A 169 -14.75 -5.14 -0.08
N GLY A 170 -14.67 -3.82 0.10
CA GLY A 170 -15.81 -2.94 0.32
C GLY A 170 -16.89 -3.10 -0.75
N HIS A 171 -16.48 -2.97 -2.01
CA HIS A 171 -17.38 -2.97 -3.17
C HIS A 171 -17.89 -4.35 -3.55
N SER A 172 -17.01 -5.36 -3.57
CA SER A 172 -17.30 -6.70 -4.09
C SER A 172 -17.94 -7.62 -3.06
N LEU A 173 -17.57 -7.48 -1.77
CA LEU A 173 -18.03 -8.37 -0.71
C LEU A 173 -18.86 -7.67 0.38
N ALA A 174 -18.33 -6.61 0.98
CA ALA A 174 -18.90 -6.03 2.19
C ALA A 174 -20.25 -5.34 1.93
N ARG A 175 -20.33 -4.57 0.83
CA ARG A 175 -21.53 -3.82 0.43
C ARG A 175 -22.80 -4.67 0.45
N HIS A 176 -22.73 -5.88 -0.10
CA HIS A 176 -23.88 -6.79 -0.18
C HIS A 176 -23.76 -7.99 0.76
N SER A 177 -22.82 -7.96 1.71
CA SER A 177 -22.59 -9.03 2.69
C SER A 177 -22.56 -10.42 2.07
N THR A 178 -21.85 -10.58 0.95
CA THR A 178 -21.78 -11.84 0.19
C THR A 178 -20.82 -12.85 0.83
N CYS A 179 -19.84 -12.39 1.61
CA CYS A 179 -19.01 -13.26 2.43
C CYS A 179 -19.87 -13.97 3.50
N PRO A 180 -19.84 -15.32 3.61
CA PRO A 180 -20.61 -16.04 4.62
C PRO A 180 -20.34 -15.59 6.06
N THR A 181 -19.07 -15.36 6.41
CA THR A 181 -18.69 -14.90 7.76
C THR A 181 -19.23 -13.51 8.08
N LEU A 182 -19.20 -12.58 7.12
CA LEU A 182 -19.82 -11.26 7.30
C LEU A 182 -21.34 -11.37 7.37
N ARG A 183 -21.94 -12.25 6.57
CA ARG A 183 -23.39 -12.48 6.56
C ARG A 183 -23.90 -12.90 7.94
N GLU A 184 -23.14 -13.71 8.67
CA GLU A 184 -23.44 -14.13 10.05
C GLU A 184 -23.32 -13.00 11.10
N ALA A 185 -22.73 -11.85 10.75
CA ALA A 185 -22.71 -10.70 11.65
C ALA A 185 -24.09 -10.05 11.78
N TRP A 186 -24.98 -10.24 10.81
CA TRP A 186 -26.34 -9.72 10.85
C TRP A 186 -27.25 -10.53 11.77
N GLN A 187 -28.13 -9.83 12.49
CA GLN A 187 -29.20 -10.49 13.26
C GLN A 187 -30.18 -11.23 12.34
N ASP A 188 -30.44 -10.63 11.18
CA ASP A 188 -31.27 -11.17 10.11
C ASP A 188 -30.50 -10.91 8.80
N PRO A 189 -29.84 -11.93 8.23
CA PRO A 189 -29.03 -11.80 7.02
C PRO A 189 -29.77 -11.37 5.76
N ASP A 190 -31.09 -11.52 5.72
CA ASP A 190 -31.91 -11.19 4.56
C ASP A 190 -32.43 -9.75 4.63
N ARG A 191 -32.61 -9.22 5.84
CA ARG A 191 -33.06 -7.83 6.06
C ARG A 191 -31.93 -6.85 6.36
N ARG A 192 -30.89 -7.28 7.07
CA ARG A 192 -29.67 -6.50 7.36
C ARG A 192 -29.94 -5.10 7.94
N PHE A 193 -30.88 -5.03 8.88
CA PHE A 193 -31.19 -3.78 9.59
C PHE A 193 -30.28 -3.53 10.80
N TRP A 194 -29.83 -4.62 11.43
CA TRP A 194 -29.00 -4.60 12.64
C TRP A 194 -28.04 -5.77 12.63
N PHE A 195 -26.88 -5.55 13.21
CA PHE A 195 -26.01 -6.66 13.58
C PHE A 195 -26.60 -7.46 14.75
N GLY A 196 -26.19 -8.72 14.83
CA GLY A 196 -26.34 -9.54 16.03
C GLY A 196 -25.36 -9.10 17.12
N PRO A 197 -25.34 -9.79 18.27
CA PRO A 197 -24.41 -9.48 19.34
C PRO A 197 -22.96 -9.75 18.92
N GLY A 198 -22.06 -8.82 19.27
CA GLY A 198 -20.61 -8.95 19.06
C GLY A 198 -20.20 -9.18 17.59
N PRO A 199 -20.49 -8.26 16.65
CA PRO A 199 -20.17 -8.48 15.24
C PRO A 199 -18.66 -8.39 14.95
N GLU A 200 -17.88 -7.71 15.79
CA GLU A 200 -16.48 -7.31 15.56
C GLU A 200 -15.60 -8.48 15.10
N HIS A 201 -15.63 -9.62 15.79
CA HIS A 201 -14.86 -10.81 15.39
C HIS A 201 -15.21 -11.27 13.96
N ARG A 202 -16.50 -11.31 13.60
CA ARG A 202 -16.93 -11.75 12.26
C ARG A 202 -16.52 -10.76 11.17
N LEU A 203 -16.62 -9.47 11.44
CA LEU A 203 -16.15 -8.41 10.54
C LEU A 203 -14.65 -8.56 10.27
N ARG A 204 -13.88 -8.75 11.35
CA ARG A 204 -12.43 -8.97 11.31
C ARG A 204 -12.04 -10.24 10.58
N THR A 205 -12.70 -11.36 10.86
CA THR A 205 -12.42 -12.65 10.19
C THR A 205 -12.72 -12.54 8.70
N SER A 206 -13.86 -11.95 8.32
CA SER A 206 -14.24 -11.75 6.92
C SER A 206 -13.18 -10.95 6.16
N LEU A 207 -12.76 -9.81 6.72
CA LEU A 207 -11.72 -8.99 6.11
C LEU A 207 -10.37 -9.71 6.06
N SER A 208 -9.95 -10.36 7.16
CA SER A 208 -8.68 -11.10 7.21
C SER A 208 -8.61 -12.22 6.18
N HIS A 209 -9.71 -12.96 5.98
CA HIS A 209 -9.78 -14.01 4.98
C HIS A 209 -9.67 -13.45 3.56
N TYR A 210 -10.39 -12.36 3.26
CA TYR A 210 -10.25 -11.71 1.97
C TYR A 210 -8.81 -11.24 1.72
N LEU A 211 -8.20 -10.55 2.69
CA LEU A 211 -6.82 -10.07 2.58
C LEU A 211 -5.83 -11.22 2.36
N ARG A 212 -6.00 -12.36 3.04
CA ARG A 212 -5.16 -13.55 2.79
C ARG A 212 -5.30 -14.07 1.37
N CYS A 213 -6.48 -13.96 0.76
CA CYS A 213 -6.72 -14.46 -0.59
C CYS A 213 -6.29 -13.46 -1.69
N CYS A 214 -6.46 -12.16 -1.47
CA CYS A 214 -6.23 -11.14 -2.49
C CYS A 214 -4.82 -10.54 -2.44
N MET A 215 -4.24 -10.43 -1.24
CA MET A 215 -2.86 -9.98 -1.10
C MET A 215 -1.94 -11.06 -1.67
N ARG A 216 -0.80 -10.64 -2.22
CA ARG A 216 0.19 -11.57 -2.79
C ARG A 216 0.67 -12.50 -1.67
N PHE A 217 0.22 -13.75 -1.72
CA PHE A 217 0.31 -14.74 -0.63
C PHE A 217 1.73 -14.91 -0.06
N ASP A 218 2.76 -14.72 -0.89
CA ASP A 218 4.17 -14.87 -0.51
C ASP A 218 4.80 -13.57 0.01
N ASP A 219 4.14 -12.43 -0.15
CA ASP A 219 4.68 -11.12 0.23
C ASP A 219 4.19 -10.65 1.60
N TYR A 220 3.16 -11.29 2.19
CA TYR A 220 2.53 -10.79 3.41
C TYR A 220 2.13 -11.86 4.41
N TRP A 221 2.37 -11.58 5.69
CA TRP A 221 1.77 -12.29 6.81
C TRP A 221 0.59 -11.51 7.37
N VAL A 222 -0.63 -12.02 7.15
CA VAL A 222 -1.86 -11.43 7.70
C VAL A 222 -2.19 -12.07 9.05
N ARG A 223 -1.92 -11.33 10.12
CA ARG A 223 -2.06 -11.79 11.51
C ARG A 223 -3.21 -11.04 12.22
N PRO A 224 -4.35 -11.69 12.47
CA PRO A 224 -5.40 -11.10 13.30
C PRO A 224 -4.98 -11.06 14.78
N GLU A 225 -5.55 -10.13 15.54
CA GLU A 225 -5.41 -10.02 17.01
C GLU A 225 -3.97 -10.09 17.51
N GLN A 226 -3.10 -9.23 16.97
CA GLN A 226 -1.71 -9.16 17.44
C GLN A 226 -1.61 -8.15 18.60
N ASN A 227 -1.04 -8.57 19.72
CA ASN A 227 -0.69 -7.65 20.78
C ASN A 227 0.42 -6.71 20.28
N ILE A 228 0.12 -5.41 20.21
CA ILE A 228 1.12 -4.36 19.92
C ILE A 228 1.70 -3.80 21.23
N ASP A 229 0.90 -3.81 22.29
CA ASP A 229 1.28 -3.50 23.66
C ASP A 229 0.62 -4.47 24.66
N GLU A 230 0.94 -4.31 25.94
CA GLU A 230 0.46 -5.16 27.04
C GLU A 230 -1.05 -5.03 27.32
N SER A 231 -1.75 -4.08 26.69
CA SER A 231 -3.12 -3.72 27.07
C SER A 231 -4.18 -4.02 26.00
N HIS A 232 -3.90 -3.87 24.71
CA HIS A 232 -4.92 -4.10 23.67
C HIS A 232 -4.34 -4.60 22.33
N PRO A 233 -4.87 -5.69 21.74
CA PRO A 233 -4.45 -6.14 20.42
C PRO A 233 -4.96 -5.23 19.29
N ILE A 234 -4.17 -5.08 18.24
CA ILE A 234 -4.64 -4.54 16.96
C ILE A 234 -5.53 -5.58 16.27
N ASP A 235 -6.56 -5.13 15.55
CA ASP A 235 -7.47 -6.04 14.85
C ASP A 235 -6.75 -6.89 13.81
N ILE A 236 -5.97 -6.27 12.91
CA ILE A 236 -5.18 -7.00 11.91
C ILE A 236 -3.82 -6.31 11.75
N LYS A 237 -2.73 -7.08 11.89
CA LYS A 237 -1.39 -6.68 11.48
C LYS A 237 -1.03 -7.39 10.18
N LEU A 238 -0.58 -6.63 9.18
CA LEU A 238 0.07 -7.18 8.00
C LEU A 238 1.55 -6.87 8.09
N THR A 239 2.40 -7.89 7.99
CA THR A 239 3.85 -7.72 7.89
C THR A 239 4.27 -8.19 6.51
N ALA A 240 4.90 -7.30 5.73
CA ALA A 240 5.45 -7.69 4.44
C ALA A 240 6.67 -8.61 4.66
N GLN A 241 6.69 -9.76 4.01
CA GLN A 241 7.81 -10.68 4.06
C GLN A 241 9.06 -10.01 3.46
N MET A 242 10.22 -10.26 4.05
CA MET A 242 11.52 -9.74 3.60
C MET A 242 11.64 -8.20 3.54
N SER A 243 10.77 -7.45 4.21
CA SER A 243 10.90 -5.99 4.36
C SER A 243 10.61 -5.55 5.79
N THR A 244 10.86 -4.28 6.10
CA THR A 244 10.51 -3.65 7.38
C THR A 244 9.08 -3.09 7.40
N ARG A 245 8.28 -3.37 6.37
CA ARG A 245 6.96 -2.75 6.17
C ARG A 245 5.87 -3.47 6.91
N GLU A 246 5.05 -2.68 7.60
CA GLU A 246 3.92 -3.18 8.36
C GLU A 246 2.69 -2.31 8.16
N ALA A 247 1.52 -2.93 8.07
CA ALA A 247 0.24 -2.24 8.11
C ALA A 247 -0.51 -2.63 9.37
N LEU A 248 -1.02 -1.63 10.09
CA LEU A 248 -1.89 -1.82 11.24
C LEU A 248 -3.32 -1.44 10.83
N ILE A 249 -4.24 -2.39 10.88
CA ILE A 249 -5.65 -2.15 10.56
C ILE A 249 -6.45 -2.19 11.86
N GLU A 250 -7.12 -1.07 12.16
CA GLU A 250 -8.11 -0.97 13.21
C GLU A 250 -9.52 -1.04 12.60
N ILE A 251 -10.38 -1.90 13.14
CA ILE A 251 -11.74 -2.10 12.64
C ILE A 251 -12.73 -1.52 13.63
N LYS A 252 -13.62 -0.66 13.12
CA LYS A 252 -14.81 -0.22 13.85
C LYS A 252 -16.07 -0.54 13.05
N TRP A 253 -17.19 -0.54 13.75
CA TRP A 253 -18.50 -0.55 13.10
C TRP A 253 -19.40 0.49 13.74
N ILE A 254 -20.31 1.03 12.94
CA ILE A 254 -21.31 2.02 13.36
C ILE A 254 -22.69 1.60 12.89
N GLY A 255 -23.71 1.91 13.69
CA GLY A 255 -25.07 1.41 13.53
C GLY A 255 -25.59 0.77 14.81
N LYS A 256 -26.53 -0.16 14.68
CA LYS A 256 -27.20 -0.78 15.83
C LYS A 256 -27.00 -2.29 15.84
N SER A 257 -26.85 -2.86 17.03
CA SER A 257 -26.88 -4.31 17.25
C SER A 257 -27.99 -4.71 18.21
N ARG A 258 -28.44 -5.97 18.14
CA ARG A 258 -29.44 -6.53 19.05
C ARG A 258 -28.87 -7.67 19.90
N SER A 259 -29.57 -7.99 20.97
CA SER A 259 -29.35 -9.21 21.76
C SER A 259 -29.71 -10.45 20.93
N GLY A 260 -29.20 -11.63 21.32
CA GLY A 260 -29.42 -12.88 20.58
C GLY A 260 -30.90 -13.27 20.48
N ASP A 261 -31.71 -12.96 21.49
CA ASP A 261 -33.18 -13.11 21.50
C ASP A 261 -33.92 -12.05 20.66
N GLY A 262 -33.18 -11.09 20.10
CA GLY A 262 -33.69 -9.94 19.40
C GLY A 262 -34.42 -8.94 20.29
N ALA A 263 -34.67 -9.13 21.58
CA ALA A 263 -35.62 -8.28 22.30
C ALA A 263 -35.17 -6.81 22.44
N ARG A 264 -33.86 -6.55 22.55
CA ARG A 264 -33.32 -5.22 22.90
C ARG A 264 -32.12 -4.85 22.04
N PHE A 265 -31.86 -3.55 21.92
CA PHE A 265 -30.60 -3.08 21.33
C PHE A 265 -29.48 -3.24 22.36
N THR A 266 -28.35 -3.81 21.92
CA THR A 266 -27.14 -3.98 22.73
C THR A 266 -26.10 -2.90 22.46
N ALA A 267 -26.12 -2.30 21.26
CA ALA A 267 -25.33 -1.12 20.95
C ALA A 267 -26.03 -0.21 19.93
N ASN A 268 -25.66 1.07 19.97
CA ASN A 268 -26.10 2.11 19.05
C ASN A 268 -24.95 3.09 18.83
N TYR A 269 -24.04 2.74 17.91
CA TYR A 269 -22.82 3.48 17.66
C TYR A 269 -22.99 4.47 16.51
N GLY A 270 -22.58 5.70 16.76
CA GLY A 270 -22.47 6.77 15.76
C GLY A 270 -21.03 7.10 15.42
N GLU A 271 -20.82 8.26 14.81
CA GLU A 271 -19.52 8.75 14.33
C GLU A 271 -18.48 8.89 15.45
N SER A 272 -18.92 9.09 16.70
CA SER A 272 -18.04 9.11 17.86
C SER A 272 -17.28 7.80 18.05
N ARG A 273 -17.84 6.64 17.66
CA ARG A 273 -17.14 5.34 17.72
C ARG A 273 -16.04 5.24 16.68
N ALA A 274 -16.24 5.81 15.50
CA ALA A 274 -15.22 5.88 14.46
C ALA A 274 -14.09 6.84 14.85
N ASN A 275 -14.41 7.99 15.45
CA ASN A 275 -13.42 8.93 15.98
C ASN A 275 -12.55 8.30 17.08
N LYS A 276 -13.16 7.57 18.03
CA LYS A 276 -12.41 6.80 19.03
C LYS A 276 -11.50 5.74 18.40
N GLY A 277 -11.92 5.13 17.30
CA GLY A 277 -11.05 4.21 16.54
C GLY A 277 -9.86 4.90 15.89
N ALA A 278 -10.05 6.12 15.38
CA ALA A 278 -8.96 6.91 14.82
C ALA A 278 -7.92 7.30 15.89
N GLU A 279 -8.38 7.76 17.06
CA GLU A 279 -7.53 8.03 18.22
C GLU A 279 -6.77 6.77 18.68
N GLN A 280 -7.46 5.64 18.78
CA GLN A 280 -6.86 4.36 19.16
C GLN A 280 -5.77 3.92 18.17
N LEU A 281 -6.02 4.02 16.87
CA LEU A 281 -5.04 3.70 15.84
C LEU A 281 -3.82 4.64 15.88
N ALA A 282 -4.03 5.94 16.09
CA ALA A 282 -2.93 6.88 16.26
C ALA A 282 -2.03 6.51 17.45
N ASN A 283 -2.64 6.14 18.58
CA ASN A 283 -1.90 5.66 19.75
C ASN A 283 -1.14 4.36 19.45
N TYR A 284 -1.72 3.43 18.71
CA TYR A 284 -1.02 2.21 18.29
C TYR A 284 0.19 2.51 17.41
N LEU A 285 0.08 3.45 16.45
CA LEU A 285 1.21 3.87 15.62
C LEU A 285 2.33 4.49 16.46
N ASP A 286 1.99 5.34 17.42
CA ASP A 286 2.96 5.97 18.33
C ASP A 286 3.65 4.94 19.25
N ASN A 287 2.89 3.97 19.78
CA ASN A 287 3.44 2.86 20.56
C ASN A 287 4.36 1.98 19.71
N HIS A 288 3.90 1.62 18.50
CA HIS A 288 4.64 0.77 17.60
C HIS A 288 5.96 1.41 17.14
N LYS A 289 5.95 2.69 16.78
CA LYS A 289 7.15 3.43 16.39
C LYS A 289 8.19 3.49 17.51
N ARG A 290 7.77 3.55 18.78
CA ARG A 290 8.68 3.50 19.93
C ARG A 290 9.30 2.11 20.11
N ASN A 291 8.52 1.05 19.93
CA ASN A 291 8.95 -0.33 20.16
C ASN A 291 9.67 -0.95 18.94
N SER A 292 9.44 -0.43 17.74
CA SER A 292 9.99 -0.93 16.48
C SER A 292 10.34 0.24 15.54
N PRO A 293 11.32 1.08 15.90
CA PRO A 293 11.65 2.30 15.16
C PRO A 293 12.21 2.05 13.75
N ALA A 294 12.66 0.83 13.47
CA ALA A 294 13.15 0.43 12.14
C ALA A 294 12.01 0.04 11.17
N SER A 295 10.78 -0.18 11.68
CA SER A 295 9.63 -0.55 10.86
C SER A 295 9.04 0.67 10.15
N ASP A 296 8.74 0.53 8.86
CA ASP A 296 7.94 1.49 8.09
C ASP A 296 6.46 1.10 8.22
N THR A 297 5.76 1.74 9.15
CA THR A 297 4.39 1.36 9.54
C THR A 297 3.37 2.36 9.02
N LEU A 298 2.28 1.85 8.42
CA LEU A 298 1.13 2.64 7.97
C LEU A 298 -0.17 2.14 8.62
N GLY A 299 -0.93 3.04 9.22
CA GLY A 299 -2.21 2.75 9.85
C GLY A 299 -3.40 2.89 8.92
N TYR A 300 -4.36 1.96 9.02
CA TYR A 300 -5.63 1.96 8.29
C TYR A 300 -6.79 1.85 9.27
N LEU A 301 -7.71 2.82 9.25
CA LEU A 301 -8.99 2.72 9.96
C LEU A 301 -10.06 2.23 8.97
N VAL A 302 -10.65 1.06 9.22
CA VAL A 302 -11.75 0.51 8.43
C VAL A 302 -13.04 0.57 9.24
N VAL A 303 -14.05 1.27 8.72
CA VAL A 303 -15.35 1.44 9.39
C VAL A 303 -16.46 0.76 8.60
N PHE A 304 -17.04 -0.30 9.18
CA PHE A 304 -18.26 -0.92 8.67
C PHE A 304 -19.49 -0.09 9.08
N ASP A 305 -20.13 0.58 8.13
CA ASP A 305 -21.29 1.42 8.35
C ASP A 305 -22.60 0.67 8.03
N CYS A 306 -23.26 0.19 9.10
CA CYS A 306 -24.57 -0.44 9.03
C CYS A 306 -25.71 0.48 9.50
N ARG A 307 -25.48 1.81 9.55
CA ARG A 307 -26.52 2.75 9.98
C ARG A 307 -27.71 2.74 9.03
N ARG A 308 -28.90 2.89 9.62
CA ARG A 308 -30.20 3.00 8.94
C ARG A 308 -31.02 4.08 9.62
N HIS A 309 -31.77 4.87 8.86
CA HIS A 309 -32.52 5.98 9.44
C HIS A 309 -33.85 5.52 10.04
N GLY A 310 -34.14 5.98 11.27
CA GLY A 310 -35.44 5.78 11.92
C GLY A 310 -35.74 4.35 12.39
N VAL A 311 -34.75 3.46 12.46
CA VAL A 311 -34.98 2.06 12.80
C VAL A 311 -35.20 1.84 14.30
N LYS A 312 -36.25 1.11 14.65
CA LYS A 312 -36.65 0.70 16.00
C LYS A 312 -36.58 -0.82 16.13
N ALA A 313 -36.53 -1.37 17.34
CA ALA A 313 -36.49 -2.82 17.54
C ALA A 313 -37.70 -3.56 16.93
N SER A 314 -38.84 -2.88 16.81
CA SER A 314 -40.06 -3.41 16.19
C SER A 314 -40.10 -3.28 14.67
N THR A 315 -39.13 -2.61 14.03
CA THR A 315 -39.15 -2.38 12.58
C THR A 315 -39.16 -3.72 11.81
N LYS A 316 -40.09 -3.87 10.86
CA LYS A 316 -40.21 -5.07 10.01
C LYS A 316 -39.81 -4.82 8.56
N SER A 317 -39.87 -3.57 8.11
CA SER A 317 -39.51 -3.13 6.77
C SER A 317 -38.95 -1.71 6.80
N LEU A 318 -38.17 -1.36 5.78
CA LEU A 318 -37.62 -0.01 5.58
C LEU A 318 -37.85 0.43 4.14
N THR A 319 -38.14 1.71 3.96
CA THR A 319 -38.13 2.34 2.63
C THR A 319 -36.70 2.49 2.11
N ALA A 320 -36.51 2.55 0.79
CA ALA A 320 -35.20 2.80 0.18
C ALA A 320 -34.52 4.07 0.74
N LYS A 321 -35.30 5.14 0.97
CA LYS A 321 -34.79 6.38 1.59
C LYS A 321 -34.23 6.17 3.00
N GLN A 322 -34.87 5.31 3.81
CA GLN A 322 -34.39 5.00 5.16
C GLN A 322 -33.15 4.10 5.14
N GLN A 323 -33.09 3.17 4.19
CA GLN A 323 -31.95 2.27 4.00
C GLN A 323 -30.72 3.05 3.55
N CYS A 324 -30.85 3.89 2.52
CA CYS A 324 -29.75 4.61 1.90
C CYS A 324 -29.48 6.00 2.51
N HIS A 325 -30.17 6.38 3.59
CA HIS A 325 -30.04 7.71 4.20
C HIS A 325 -28.59 8.11 4.50
N PHE A 326 -27.77 7.13 4.89
CA PHE A 326 -26.36 7.35 5.22
C PHE A 326 -25.43 7.02 4.06
N ALA A 327 -25.88 6.47 2.92
CA ALA A 327 -25.00 5.94 1.88
C ALA A 327 -23.92 6.94 1.43
N THR A 328 -24.29 8.21 1.23
CA THR A 328 -23.38 9.30 0.80
C THR A 328 -22.92 10.21 1.94
N ARG A 329 -23.24 9.88 3.20
CA ARG A 329 -22.88 10.69 4.37
C ARG A 329 -21.60 10.16 4.99
N GLU A 330 -20.49 10.81 4.65
CA GLU A 330 -19.18 10.51 5.20
C GLU A 330 -19.05 10.90 6.67
N ILE A 331 -18.13 10.23 7.35
CA ILE A 331 -17.81 10.47 8.75
C ILE A 331 -16.86 11.66 8.83
N THR A 332 -17.15 12.61 9.71
CA THR A 332 -16.20 13.69 10.00
C THR A 332 -15.28 13.26 11.14
N TYR A 333 -13.97 13.29 10.88
CA TYR A 333 -12.94 12.93 11.86
C TYR A 333 -12.35 14.19 12.50
N ASN A 334 -12.19 14.15 13.82
CA ASN A 334 -11.56 15.21 14.59
C ASN A 334 -10.78 14.62 15.79
N PRO A 335 -9.44 14.68 15.82
CA PRO A 335 -8.58 15.26 14.79
C PRO A 335 -8.64 14.51 13.46
N ASP A 336 -8.37 15.22 12.37
CA ASP A 336 -8.28 14.61 11.05
C ASP A 336 -6.88 14.05 10.79
N TYR A 337 -6.56 12.92 11.45
CA TYR A 337 -5.19 12.37 11.50
C TYR A 337 -4.54 12.15 10.14
N HIS A 338 -5.28 11.72 9.12
CA HIS A 338 -4.71 11.47 7.78
C HIS A 338 -4.22 12.74 7.07
N SER A 339 -4.70 13.91 7.48
CA SER A 339 -4.24 15.20 6.94
C SER A 339 -2.99 15.73 7.65
N THR A 340 -2.75 15.27 8.88
CA THR A 340 -1.69 15.78 9.75
C THR A 340 -0.55 14.78 9.97
N ARG A 341 -0.75 13.49 9.66
CA ARG A 341 0.21 12.41 9.86
C ARG A 341 0.51 11.69 8.55
N SER A 342 1.77 11.38 8.30
CA SER A 342 2.22 10.59 7.13
C SER A 342 2.09 9.08 7.31
N ASP A 343 1.92 8.62 8.56
CA ASP A 343 1.80 7.21 8.95
C ASP A 343 0.34 6.78 9.19
N PHE A 344 -0.63 7.63 8.84
CA PHE A 344 -2.05 7.39 9.01
C PHE A 344 -2.79 7.60 7.68
N GLU A 345 -3.33 6.53 7.10
CA GLU A 345 -4.05 6.61 5.83
C GLU A 345 -5.48 7.15 6.00
N LYS A 346 -6.05 7.73 4.94
CA LYS A 346 -7.44 8.21 4.97
C LYS A 346 -8.39 7.07 5.39
N PRO A 347 -9.23 7.26 6.43
CA PRO A 347 -10.17 6.23 6.86
C PRO A 347 -11.05 5.70 5.73
N ILE A 348 -11.25 4.38 5.74
CA ILE A 348 -12.03 3.67 4.72
C ILE A 348 -13.38 3.31 5.31
N ARG A 349 -14.43 3.94 4.78
CA ARG A 349 -15.81 3.66 5.17
C ARG A 349 -16.43 2.64 4.21
N LEU A 350 -16.88 1.53 4.76
CA LEU A 350 -17.58 0.46 4.04
C LEU A 350 -19.07 0.55 4.36
N PHE A 351 -19.88 1.17 3.49
CA PHE A 351 -21.33 1.19 3.68
C PHE A 351 -21.94 -0.15 3.27
N LEU A 352 -22.63 -0.81 4.21
CA LEU A 352 -23.28 -2.09 3.97
C LEU A 352 -24.74 -1.83 3.62
N GLU A 353 -25.21 -2.35 2.49
CA GLU A 353 -26.59 -2.21 2.03
C GLU A 353 -27.50 -3.25 2.68
N ALA A 354 -28.78 -2.87 2.85
CA ALA A 354 -29.81 -3.73 3.41
C ALA A 354 -30.42 -4.64 2.35
#